data_AF-A0A174DQM7-F1
#
_entry.id   AF-A0A174DQM7-F1
#
_cell.length_a   1.000
_cell.length_b   1.000
_cell.length_c   1.000
_cell.angle_alpha   90.00
_cell.angle_beta   90.00
_cell.angle_gamma   90.00
#
_symmetry.space_group_name_H-M   'P 1'
#
loop_
_entity.id
_entity.type
_entity.pdbx_description
1 polymer ?
#
loop_
_entity_poly.entity_id
_entity_poly.type
_entity_poly.pdbx_seq_one_letter_code
_entity_poly.pdbx_strand_id
1 'polypeptide(L)'
;MLENRVKELRTERGLRQGDLAEKMNVSQQTISRIENGENVLPSDILIHLSKYFHVSTDYILKLSDVRMTQEYRLEMEQMLLRHFEFFLSYCRLNRTNQKVISFLAAQMEKAEEKKIKE
;
A
#
# COMPACT_ATOMS: atom_id res chain seq x y z
N MET A 1 23.33 5.94 3.50
CA MET A 1 22.09 6.66 3.82
C MET A 1 21.29 5.77 4.76
N LEU A 2 20.76 6.30 5.86
CA LEU A 2 19.89 5.52 6.73
C LEU A 2 18.67 5.05 5.94
N GLU A 3 18.40 3.75 6.00
CA GLU A 3 17.16 3.17 5.49
C GLU A 3 15.96 3.84 6.20
N ASN A 4 14.88 4.10 5.48
CA ASN A 4 13.68 4.69 6.04
C ASN A 4 12.46 4.01 5.43
N ARG A 5 11.62 3.41 6.28
CA ARG A 5 10.47 2.60 5.83
C ARG A 5 9.45 3.44 5.07
N VAL A 6 9.30 4.73 5.38
CA VAL A 6 8.42 5.62 4.62
C VAL A 6 8.91 5.79 3.18
N LYS A 7 10.24 5.98 3.01
CA LYS A 7 10.86 6.10 1.69
C LYS A 7 10.69 4.82 0.88
N GLU A 8 10.94 3.66 1.51
CA GLU A 8 10.76 2.34 0.89
C GLU A 8 9.32 2.15 0.40
N LEU A 9 8.35 2.30 1.31
CA LEU A 9 6.91 2.17 1.02
C LEU A 9 6.46 3.12 -0.10
N ARG A 10 6.96 4.36 -0.11
CA ARG A 10 6.69 5.33 -1.17
C ARG A 10 7.22 4.85 -2.53
N THR A 11 8.47 4.38 -2.57
CA THR A 11 9.11 3.92 -3.80
C THR A 11 8.51 2.64 -4.35
N GLU A 12 8.08 1.71 -3.49
CA GLU A 12 7.34 0.50 -3.88
C GLU A 12 6.05 0.83 -4.64
N ARG A 13 5.40 1.93 -4.28
CA ARG A 13 4.20 2.42 -4.97
C ARG A 13 4.50 3.36 -6.15
N GLY A 14 5.76 3.57 -6.50
CA GLY A 14 6.16 4.45 -7.61
C GLY A 14 5.83 5.93 -7.39
N LEU A 15 5.64 6.36 -6.13
CA LEU A 15 5.22 7.71 -5.79
C LEU A 15 6.42 8.66 -5.68
N ARG A 16 6.27 9.90 -6.15
CA ARG A 16 7.16 11.02 -5.82
C ARG A 16 6.88 11.52 -4.41
N GLN A 17 7.82 12.25 -3.81
CA GLN A 17 7.62 12.84 -2.48
C GLN A 17 6.41 13.80 -2.45
N GLY A 18 6.18 14.54 -3.54
CA GLY A 18 5.00 15.40 -3.69
C GLY A 18 3.69 14.61 -3.68
N ASP A 19 3.64 13.49 -4.41
CA ASP A 19 2.44 12.64 -4.46
C ASP A 19 2.08 12.10 -3.08
N LEU A 20 3.07 11.64 -2.29
CA LEU A 20 2.82 11.19 -0.92
C LEU A 20 2.41 12.36 -0.02
N ALA A 21 2.99 13.55 -0.22
CA ALA A 21 2.66 14.74 0.57
C ALA A 21 1.19 15.15 0.37
N GLU A 22 0.69 15.11 -0.87
CA GLU A 22 -0.72 15.33 -1.18
C GLU A 22 -1.62 14.31 -0.47
N LYS A 23 -1.25 13.01 -0.52
CA LYS A 23 -2.02 11.96 0.16
C LYS A 23 -2.03 12.10 1.68
N MET A 24 -0.96 12.62 2.26
CA MET A 24 -0.82 12.82 3.70
C MET A 24 -1.29 14.22 4.15
N ASN A 25 -1.74 15.08 3.22
CA ASN A 25 -2.12 16.47 3.47
C ASN A 25 -1.01 17.30 4.18
N VAL A 26 0.23 17.15 3.71
CA VAL A 26 1.42 17.87 4.23
C VAL A 26 2.24 18.47 3.09
N SER A 27 3.27 19.25 3.40
CA SER A 27 4.20 19.74 2.39
C SER A 27 5.19 18.65 1.94
N GLN A 28 5.67 18.73 0.69
CA GLN A 28 6.74 17.86 0.20
C GLN A 28 8.00 17.92 1.09
N GLN A 29 8.31 19.10 1.64
CA GLN A 29 9.43 19.27 2.57
C GLN A 29 9.24 18.44 3.84
N THR A 30 8.01 18.29 4.33
CA THR A 30 7.69 17.45 5.49
C THR A 30 8.02 15.98 5.20
N ILE A 31 7.59 15.46 4.04
CA ILE A 31 7.92 14.10 3.61
C ILE A 31 9.43 13.93 3.45
N SER A 32 10.13 14.89 2.84
CA SER A 32 11.58 14.84 2.68
C SER A 32 12.31 14.75 4.02
N ARG A 33 11.92 15.58 5.00
CA ARG A 33 12.50 15.55 6.36
C ARG A 33 12.21 14.24 7.09
N ILE A 34 10.99 13.70 6.94
CA ILE A 34 10.62 12.38 7.49
C ILE A 34 11.54 11.30 6.91
N GLU A 35 11.74 11.29 5.59
CA GLU A 35 12.58 10.29 4.92
C GLU A 35 14.06 10.40 5.29
N ASN A 36 14.53 11.60 5.63
CA ASN A 36 15.91 11.85 6.05
C ASN A 36 16.12 11.70 7.57
N GLY A 37 15.07 11.46 8.35
CA GLY A 37 15.15 11.34 9.81
C GLY A 37 15.32 12.68 10.55
N GLU A 38 15.07 13.80 9.88
CA GLU A 38 15.25 15.16 10.41
C GLU A 38 14.01 15.68 11.17
N ASN A 39 12.87 15.00 11.07
CA ASN A 39 11.64 15.37 11.76
C ASN A 39 11.15 14.22 12.65
N VAL A 40 10.70 14.56 13.86
CA VAL A 40 9.93 13.63 14.68
C VAL A 40 8.62 13.37 13.94
N LEU A 41 8.42 12.15 13.47
CA LEU A 41 7.22 11.75 12.74
C LEU A 41 5.99 11.93 13.65
N PRO A 42 5.13 12.93 13.39
CA PRO A 42 3.96 13.18 14.23
C PRO A 42 3.02 11.98 14.23
N SER A 43 2.37 11.70 15.35
CA SER A 43 1.55 10.50 15.52
C SER A 43 0.37 10.43 14.54
N ASP A 44 -0.21 11.56 14.19
CA ASP A 44 -1.28 11.70 13.20
C ASP A 44 -0.81 11.32 11.79
N ILE A 45 0.40 11.72 11.40
CA ILE A 45 1.01 11.33 10.12
C ILE A 45 1.39 9.85 10.16
N LEU A 46 1.94 9.35 11.27
CA LEU A 46 2.26 7.93 11.44
C LEU A 46 1.02 7.03 11.28
N ILE A 47 -0.10 7.41 11.90
CA ILE A 47 -1.38 6.69 11.77
C ILE A 47 -1.88 6.74 10.31
N HIS A 48 -1.80 7.89 9.66
CA HIS A 48 -2.18 8.01 8.25
C HIS A 48 -1.32 7.15 7.32
N LEU A 49 0.00 7.15 7.52
CA LEU A 49 0.92 6.30 6.76
C LEU A 49 0.61 4.82 6.98
N SER A 50 0.36 4.41 8.22
CA SER A 50 -0.01 3.04 8.59
C SER A 50 -1.25 2.58 7.83
N LYS A 51 -2.32 3.40 7.84
CA LYS A 51 -3.56 3.11 7.12
C LYS A 51 -3.37 3.12 5.61
N TYR A 52 -2.69 4.13 5.08
CA TYR A 52 -2.48 4.28 3.64
C TYR A 52 -1.66 3.13 3.05
N PHE A 53 -0.59 2.72 3.73
CA PHE A 53 0.29 1.65 3.27
C PHE A 53 -0.14 0.25 3.72
N HIS A 54 -1.21 0.12 4.51
CA HIS A 54 -1.66 -1.13 5.13
C HIS A 54 -0.54 -1.83 5.91
N VAL A 55 0.18 -1.04 6.71
CA VAL A 55 1.31 -1.51 7.52
C VAL A 55 1.13 -1.13 8.99
N SER A 56 1.83 -1.82 9.89
CA SER A 56 1.86 -1.44 11.31
C SER A 56 2.70 -0.19 11.53
N THR A 57 2.38 0.56 12.58
CA THR A 57 3.23 1.66 13.05
C THR A 57 4.60 1.16 13.47
N ASP A 58 4.67 -0.03 14.07
CA ASP A 58 5.91 -0.69 14.47
C ASP A 58 6.81 -0.97 13.27
N TYR A 59 6.23 -1.35 12.13
CA TYR A 59 6.98 -1.49 10.89
C TYR A 59 7.55 -0.15 10.45
N ILE A 60 6.72 0.90 10.38
CA ILE A 60 7.17 2.24 9.95
C ILE A 60 8.29 2.77 10.86
N LEU A 61 8.17 2.56 12.17
CA LEU A 61 9.13 2.97 13.19
C LEU A 61 10.33 2.02 13.32
N LYS A 62 10.40 0.95 12.52
CA LYS A 62 11.44 -0.09 12.58
C LYS A 62 11.56 -0.81 13.92
N LEU A 63 10.46 -0.91 14.65
CA LEU A 63 10.34 -1.72 15.86
C LEU A 63 10.00 -3.18 15.52
N SER A 64 9.57 -3.46 14.28
CA SER A 64 9.31 -4.79 13.76
C SER A 64 9.55 -4.88 12.26
N ASP A 65 9.95 -6.05 11.76
CA ASP A 65 9.96 -6.37 10.33
C ASP A 65 8.61 -6.92 9.84
N VAL A 66 7.66 -7.13 10.76
CA VAL A 66 6.30 -7.55 10.43
C VAL A 66 5.54 -6.36 9.85
N ARG A 67 5.37 -6.38 8.52
CA ARG A 67 4.75 -5.30 7.77
C ARG A 67 3.31 -5.03 8.16
N MET A 68 2.45 -6.04 8.25
CA MET A 68 1.00 -5.86 8.43
C MET A 68 0.59 -5.82 9.92
N THR A 69 -0.46 -5.06 10.24
CA THR A 69 -1.14 -5.16 11.55
C THR A 69 -1.86 -6.51 11.67
N GLN A 70 -2.18 -6.92 12.90
CA GLN A 70 -2.97 -8.13 13.11
C GLN A 70 -4.36 -8.05 12.46
N GLU A 71 -5.01 -6.89 12.55
CA GLU A 71 -6.31 -6.62 11.94
C GLU A 71 -6.26 -6.80 10.41
N TYR A 72 -5.30 -6.17 9.72
CA TYR A 72 -5.16 -6.33 8.27
C TYR A 72 -4.82 -7.77 7.86
N ARG A 73 -4.02 -8.51 8.65
CA ARG A 73 -3.76 -9.93 8.39
C ARG A 73 -5.05 -10.74 8.41
N LEU A 74 -5.90 -10.53 9.43
CA LEU A 74 -7.17 -11.24 9.57
C LEU A 74 -8.16 -10.87 8.45
N GLU A 75 -8.25 -9.58 8.09
CA GLU A 75 -9.08 -9.13 6.96
C GLU A 75 -8.65 -9.78 5.64
N MET A 76 -7.33 -9.81 5.38
CA MET A 76 -6.76 -10.45 4.19
C MET A 76 -7.02 -11.95 4.18
N GLU A 77 -6.83 -12.63 5.31
CA GLU A 77 -7.10 -14.05 5.45
C GLU A 77 -8.57 -14.38 5.16
N GLN A 78 -9.51 -13.62 5.75
CA GLN A 78 -10.94 -13.77 5.49
C GLN A 78 -11.30 -13.52 4.02
N MET A 79 -10.70 -12.48 3.40
CA MET A 79 -10.92 -12.18 1.98
C MET A 79 -10.43 -13.31 1.08
N LEU A 80 -9.23 -13.83 1.34
CA LEU A 80 -8.67 -14.96 0.60
C LEU A 80 -9.54 -16.21 0.76
N LEU A 81 -10.03 -16.49 1.96
CA LEU A 81 -10.95 -17.61 2.21
C LEU A 81 -12.26 -17.46 1.44
N ARG A 82 -12.87 -16.25 1.41
CA ARG A 82 -14.11 -15.99 0.65
C ARG A 82 -13.95 -16.19 -0.86
N HIS A 83 -12.75 -15.96 -1.39
CA HIS A 83 -12.47 -16.05 -2.82
C HIS A 83 -11.54 -17.21 -3.20
N PHE A 84 -11.41 -18.20 -2.31
CA PHE A 84 -10.44 -19.29 -2.46
C PHE A 84 -10.63 -20.09 -3.76
N GLU A 85 -11.87 -20.41 -4.11
CA GLU A 85 -12.19 -21.14 -5.35
C GLU A 85 -11.79 -20.38 -6.62
N PHE A 86 -11.94 -19.06 -6.61
CA PHE A 86 -11.49 -18.22 -7.72
C PHE A 86 -9.96 -18.25 -7.83
N PHE A 87 -9.26 -18.10 -6.70
CA PHE A 87 -7.81 -18.14 -6.65
C PHE A 87 -7.25 -19.50 -7.15
N LEU A 88 -7.80 -20.62 -6.67
CA LEU A 88 -7.41 -21.95 -7.15
C LEU A 88 -7.65 -22.12 -8.65
N SER A 89 -8.79 -21.64 -9.14
CA SER A 89 -9.10 -21.68 -10.57
C SER A 89 -8.11 -20.84 -11.38
N TYR A 90 -7.74 -19.65 -10.91
CA TYR A 90 -6.72 -18.81 -11.54
C TYR A 90 -5.33 -19.49 -11.56
N CYS A 91 -4.91 -20.11 -10.47
CA CYS A 91 -3.62 -20.81 -10.38
C CYS A 91 -3.52 -22.02 -11.33
N ARG A 92 -4.64 -22.68 -11.66
CA ARG A 92 -4.68 -23.81 -12.60
C ARG A 92 -4.55 -23.39 -14.07
N LEU A 93 -4.71 -22.11 -14.39
CA LEU A 93 -4.61 -21.61 -15.76
C LEU A 93 -3.14 -21.49 -16.19
N ASN A 94 -2.92 -21.58 -17.51
CA ASN A 94 -1.61 -21.28 -18.07
C ASN A 94 -1.28 -19.77 -17.96
N ARG A 95 0.00 -19.44 -18.09
CA ARG A 95 0.52 -18.07 -17.93
C ARG A 95 -0.15 -17.05 -18.87
N THR A 96 -0.54 -17.45 -20.08
CA THR A 96 -1.22 -16.57 -21.04
C THR A 96 -2.61 -16.21 -20.54
N ASN A 97 -3.39 -17.20 -20.13
CA ASN A 97 -4.76 -16.98 -19.62
C ASN A 97 -4.74 -16.19 -18.30
N GLN A 98 -3.78 -16.46 -17.42
CA GLN A 98 -3.57 -15.65 -16.22
C GLN A 98 -3.33 -14.18 -16.54
N LYS A 99 -2.47 -13.88 -17.53
CA LYS A 99 -2.22 -12.50 -17.99
C LYS A 99 -3.47 -11.84 -18.54
N VAL A 100 -4.29 -12.57 -19.30
CA VAL A 100 -5.56 -12.04 -19.85
C VAL A 100 -6.51 -11.68 -18.71
N ILE A 101 -6.70 -12.57 -17.74
CA ILE A 101 -7.55 -12.28 -16.56
C ILE A 101 -7.03 -11.05 -15.80
N SER A 102 -5.73 -11.00 -15.51
CA SER A 102 -5.12 -9.85 -14.82
C SER A 102 -5.30 -8.54 -15.60
N PHE A 103 -5.20 -8.59 -16.92
CA PHE A 103 -5.44 -7.42 -17.77
C PHE A 103 -6.91 -6.98 -17.71
N LEU A 104 -7.85 -7.91 -17.83
CA LEU A 104 -9.29 -7.62 -17.77
C LEU A 104 -9.68 -7.02 -16.41
N ALA A 105 -9.21 -7.61 -15.31
CA ALA A 105 -9.43 -7.08 -13.97
C ALA A 105 -8.97 -5.61 -13.85
N ALA A 106 -7.75 -5.30 -14.30
CA ALA A 106 -7.22 -3.94 -14.28
C ALA A 106 -8.02 -2.95 -15.15
N GLN A 107 -8.65 -3.40 -16.24
CA GLN A 107 -9.53 -2.55 -17.04
C GLN A 107 -10.87 -2.29 -16.33
N MET A 108 -11.41 -3.30 -15.66
CA MET A 108 -12.65 -3.18 -14.89
C MET A 108 -12.48 -2.19 -13.73
N GLU A 109 -11.38 -2.29 -12.97
CA GLU A 109 -11.05 -1.36 -11.87
C GLU A 109 -11.02 0.11 -12.37
N LYS A 110 -10.34 0.35 -13.50
CA LYS A 110 -10.28 1.69 -14.10
C LYS A 110 -11.64 2.22 -14.54
N ALA A 111 -12.54 1.33 -15.01
CA ALA A 111 -13.88 1.72 -15.40
C ALA A 111 -14.74 2.11 -14.19
N GLU A 112 -14.56 1.43 -13.05
CA GLU A 112 -15.24 1.74 -11.79
C GLU A 112 -14.74 3.05 -11.17
N GLU A 113 -13.43 3.30 -11.17
CA GLU A 113 -12.86 4.56 -10.68
C GLU A 113 -13.36 5.80 -11.44
N LYS A 114 -13.63 5.66 -12.74
CA LYS A 114 -14.19 6.75 -13.56
C LYS A 114 -15.63 7.07 -13.19
N LYS A 115 -16.45 6.05 -12.89
CA LYS A 115 -17.85 6.22 -12.47
C LYS A 115 -18.00 6.91 -11.12
N ILE A 116 -16.98 6.87 -10.27
CA ILE A 116 -17.00 7.53 -8.94
C ILE A 116 -16.65 9.03 -9.04
N LYS A 117 -16.05 9.47 -10.15
CA LYS A 117 -15.61 10.85 -10.37
C LYS A 117 -16.56 11.69 -11.22
N GLU A 118 -17.58 11.06 -11.82
CA GLU A 118 -18.69 11.69 -12.55
C GLU A 118 -19.90 11.87 -11.61
#